data_AF-A0A524DU20-F1
#
_entry.id   AF-A0A524DU20-F1
#
_cell.length_a   1.000
_cell.length_b   1.000
_cell.length_c   1.000
_cell.angle_alpha   90.00
_cell.angle_beta   90.00
_cell.angle_gamma   90.00
#
_symmetry.space_group_name_H-M   'P 1'
#
loop_
_entity.id
_entity.type
_entity.pdbx_description
1 polymer ?
#
loop_
_entity_poly.entity_id
_entity_poly.type
_entity_poly.pdbx_seq_one_letter_code
_entity_poly.pdbx_strand_id
1 'polypeptide(L)' 'MINHKEIHFARLISVALHIFSVIIIPLIIGFSFFLQRKIDQAFERYGRDETIKLINIMGIFGLLTILFSPKRKKLPN' A
#
# COMPACT_ATOMS: atom_id res chain seq x y z
N MET A 1 -4.50 -44.10 13.58
CA MET A 1 -3.66 -44.06 12.36
C MET A 1 -3.63 -42.63 11.86
N ILE A 2 -2.52 -41.91 12.04
CA ILE A 2 -2.41 -40.56 11.47
C ILE A 2 -2.32 -40.74 9.95
N ASN A 3 -3.26 -40.15 9.23
CA ASN A 3 -3.39 -40.34 7.79
C ASN A 3 -2.26 -39.56 7.11
N HIS A 4 -1.23 -40.24 6.60
CA HIS A 4 -0.05 -39.61 6.00
C HIS A 4 -0.42 -38.57 4.92
N LYS A 5 -1.53 -38.79 4.19
CA LYS A 5 -2.06 -37.85 3.20
C LYS A 5 -2.42 -36.48 3.78
N GLU A 6 -2.99 -36.44 4.99
CA GLU A 6 -3.35 -35.19 5.69
C GLU A 6 -2.11 -34.42 6.16
N ILE A 7 -1.07 -35.12 6.62
CA ILE A 7 0.21 -34.49 7.01
C ILE A 7 0.88 -33.84 5.79
N HIS A 8 0.90 -34.54 4.64
CA HIS A 8 1.48 -33.99 3.42
C HIS A 8 0.70 -32.76 2.91
N PHE A 9 -0.63 -32.81 2.99
CA PHE A 9 -1.49 -31.68 2.61
C PHE A 9 -1.29 -30.46 3.54
N ALA A 10 -1.24 -30.67 4.85
CA ALA A 10 -0.96 -29.61 5.81
C ALA A 10 0.42 -28.97 5.60
N ARG A 11 1.44 -29.77 5.28
CA ARG A 11 2.77 -29.24 4.90
C ARG A 11 2.72 -28.40 3.64
N LEU A 12 1.96 -28.81 2.62
CA LEU A 12 1.82 -28.04 1.38
C LEU A 12 1.19 -26.66 1.64
N ILE A 13 0.12 -26.61 2.43
CA ILE A 13 -0.53 -25.35 2.83
C ILE A 13 0.43 -24.48 3.62
N SER A 14 1.17 -25.05 4.57
CA SER A 14 2.14 -24.30 5.39
C SER A 14 3.25 -23.67 4.52
N VAL A 15 3.77 -24.41 3.55
CA VAL A 15 4.77 -23.89 2.59
C VAL A 15 4.17 -22.79 1.71
N ALA A 16 2.96 -22.99 1.19
CA ALA A 16 2.27 -21.95 0.42
C ALA A 16 2.07 -20.67 1.23
N LEU A 17 1.56 -20.78 2.47
CA LEU A 17 1.38 -19.64 3.37
C LEU A 17 2.70 -18.95 3.70
N HIS A 18 3.79 -19.70 3.86
CA HIS A 18 5.11 -19.14 4.09
C HIS A 18 5.64 -18.37 2.88
N ILE A 19 5.48 -18.91 1.66
CA ILE A 19 5.85 -18.20 0.43
C ILE A 19 5.00 -16.94 0.27
N PHE A 20 3.70 -17.03 0.53
CA PHE A 20 2.80 -15.89 0.51
C PHE A 20 3.23 -14.82 1.51
N SER A 21 3.61 -15.18 2.73
CA SER A 21 4.05 -14.19 3.74
C SER A 21 5.35 -13.51 3.34
N VAL A 22 6.32 -14.25 2.79
CA VAL A 22 7.60 -13.70 2.30
C VAL A 22 7.40 -12.72 1.15
N ILE A 23 6.34 -12.85 0.34
CA ILE A 23 6.07 -11.93 -0.78
C ILE A 23 5.15 -10.78 -0.34
N ILE A 24 4.06 -11.09 0.36
CA ILE A 24 3.03 -10.12 0.73
C ILE A 24 3.57 -9.13 1.76
N ILE A 25 4.33 -9.58 2.76
CA ILE A 25 4.79 -8.69 3.84
C ILE A 25 5.72 -7.60 3.30
N PRO A 26 6.78 -7.90 2.52
CA PRO A 26 7.61 -6.85 1.92
C PRO A 26 6.84 -5.94 0.97
N LEU A 27 5.87 -6.48 0.23
CA LEU A 27 5.04 -5.70 -0.68
C LEU A 27 4.15 -4.71 0.08
N ILE A 28 3.53 -5.11 1.19
CA ILE A 28 2.75 -4.22 2.05
C ILE A 28 3.64 -3.15 2.68
N ILE A 29 4.83 -3.52 3.17
CA ILE A 29 5.78 -2.56 3.76
C ILE A 29 6.23 -1.55 2.70
N GLY A 30 6.66 -2.02 1.52
CA GLY A 30 7.09 -1.15 0.42
C GLY A 30 5.96 -0.24 -0.08
N PHE A 31 4.75 -0.77 -0.18
CA PHE A 31 3.57 0.01 -0.55
C PHE A 31 3.24 1.08 0.50
N SER A 32 3.39 0.78 1.78
CA SER A 32 3.18 1.73 2.88
C SER A 32 4.16 2.91 2.78
N PHE A 33 5.45 2.64 2.56
CA PHE A 33 6.46 3.69 2.34
C PHE A 33 6.16 4.52 1.09
N PHE A 34 5.77 3.87 0.00
CA PHE A 34 5.38 4.57 -1.23
C PHE A 34 4.18 5.50 -1.01
N LEU A 35 3.17 5.03 -0.28
CA LEU A 35 1.97 5.80 0.03
C LEU A 35 2.29 6.99 0.92
N GLN A 36 3.08 6.79 1.97
CA GLN A 36 3.53 7.86 2.85
C GLN A 36 4.24 8.96 2.07
N ARG A 37 5.20 8.60 1.20
CA ARG A 37 5.92 9.57 0.36
C ARG A 37 4.99 10.36 -0.57
N LYS A 38 3.89 9.76 -1.04
CA LYS A 38 2.90 10.45 -1.88
C LYS A 38 2.02 11.40 -1.07
N ILE A 39 1.64 11.00 0.13
CA ILE A 39 0.90 11.84 1.09
C ILE A 39 1.75 13.04 1.50
N ASP A 40 3.03 12.84 1.82
CA ASP A 40 3.95 13.94 2.17
C ASP A 40 4.06 14.96 1.03
N GLN A 41 4.16 14.49 -0.22
CA GLN A 41 4.15 15.37 -1.39
C GLN A 41 2.82 16.11 -1.56
N ALA A 42 1.69 15.50 -1.17
CA ALA A 42 0.40 16.18 -1.20
C ALA A 42 0.32 17.24 -0.10
N PHE A 43 0.83 16.95 1.11
CA PHE A 43 0.93 17.94 2.19
C PHE A 43 1.77 19.15 1.77
N GLU A 44 2.90 18.95 1.08
CA GLU A 44 3.70 20.05 0.55
C GLU A 44 3.00 20.86 -0.55
N ARG A 45 2.12 20.24 -1.34
CA ARG A 45 1.45 20.91 -2.48
C ARG A 45 0.17 21.62 -2.10
N TYR A 46 -0.67 20.97 -1.31
CA TYR A 46 -2.03 21.41 -1.04
C TYR A 46 -2.19 21.99 0.37
N GLY A 47 -1.25 21.71 1.27
CA GLY A 47 -1.41 21.96 2.69
C GLY A 47 -1.91 20.71 3.43
N ARG A 48 -1.56 20.60 4.71
CA ARG A 48 -1.91 19.45 5.54
C ARG A 48 -3.43 19.30 5.67
N ASP A 49 -4.12 20.40 5.95
CA ASP A 49 -5.56 20.40 6.22
C ASP A 49 -6.37 20.15 4.95
N GLU A 50 -6.04 20.77 3.81
CA GLU A 50 -6.65 20.43 2.53
C GLU A 50 -6.46 18.97 2.17
N THR A 51 -5.27 18.41 2.34
CA THR A 51 -4.99 17.01 1.99
C THR A 51 -5.78 16.05 2.85
N ILE A 52 -5.85 16.30 4.16
CA ILE A 52 -6.70 15.50 5.08
C ILE A 52 -8.16 15.62 4.66
N LYS A 53 -8.64 16.82 4.35
CA LYS A 53 -10.01 17.05 3.89
C LYS A 53 -10.29 16.34 2.57
N LEU A 54 -9.33 16.29 1.65
CA LEU A 54 -9.43 15.61 0.36
C LEU A 54 -9.52 14.08 0.54
N ILE A 55 -8.70 13.52 1.43
CA ILE A 55 -8.75 12.09 1.79
C ILE A 55 -10.07 11.77 2.52
N ASN A 56 -10.52 12.64 3.43
CA ASN A 56 -11.70 12.38 4.26
C ASN A 56 -13.02 12.53 3.48
N ILE A 57 -13.10 13.51 2.57
CA ILE A 57 -14.31 13.75 1.75
C ILE A 57 -14.41 12.76 0.58
N MET A 58 -13.28 12.46 -0.08
CA MET A 58 -13.28 11.61 -1.29
C MET A 58 -12.86 10.16 -0.99
N GLY A 59 -12.49 9.84 0.25
CA GLY A 59 -12.07 8.49 0.67
C GLY A 59 -10.95 7.93 -0.20
N ILE A 60 -11.19 6.75 -0.77
CA ILE A 60 -10.27 6.07 -1.70
C ILE A 60 -9.99 6.92 -2.95
N PHE A 61 -10.95 7.70 -3.44
CA PHE A 61 -10.73 8.57 -4.61
C PHE A 61 -9.80 9.74 -4.28
N GLY A 62 -9.80 10.24 -3.04
CA GLY A 62 -8.85 11.26 -2.58
C GLY A 62 -7.41 10.72 -2.55
N LEU A 63 -7.26 9.48 -2.07
CA LEU A 63 -6.00 8.74 -2.11
C LEU A 63 -5.52 8.47 -3.55
N LEU A 64 -6.39 8.01 -4.44
CA LEU A 64 -6.07 7.82 -5.85
C LEU A 64 -5.66 9.15 -6.51
N THR A 65 -6.36 10.24 -6.19
CA THR A 65 -6.01 11.57 -6.68
C THR A 65 -4.61 11.95 -6.23
N ILE A 66 -4.24 11.73 -4.97
CA ILE A 66 -2.88 12.00 -4.47
C ILE A 66 -1.82 11.11 -5.16
N LEU A 67 -2.14 9.83 -5.36
CA LEU A 67 -1.23 8.86 -6.00
C LEU A 67 -0.92 9.23 -7.45
N PHE A 68 -1.95 9.62 -8.20
CA PHE A 68 -1.90 9.90 -9.64
C PHE A 68 -1.82 11.39 -10.00
N SER A 69 -1.92 12.30 -9.04
CA SER A 69 -1.89 13.74 -9.31
C SER A 69 -0.52 14.15 -9.85
N PRO A 70 -0.45 14.62 -11.11
CA PRO A 70 0.82 14.92 -11.77
C PRO A 70 1.58 15.97 -10.97
N LYS A 71 2.90 15.79 -10.84
CA LYS A 71 3.79 16.84 -10.31
C LYS A 71 3.59 18.08 -11.19
N ARG A 72 2.93 19.13 -10.68
CA ARG A 72 3.07 20.45 -11.29
C ARG A 72 4.56 20.79 -11.21
N LYS A 73 5.22 20.82 -12.38
CA LYS A 73 6.54 21.44 -12.53
C LYS A 73 6.39 22.84 -11.94
N LYS A 74 7.17 23.18 -10.91
CA LYS A 74 7.36 24.59 -10.54
C LYS A 74 7.88 25.26 -11.82
N LEU A 75 7.05 26.11 -12.42
CA LEU A 75 7.51 26.98 -13.50
C LEU A 75 8.63 27.85 -12.90
N PRO A 76 9.83 27.87 -13.49
CA PRO A 76 10.81 28.86 -13.13
C PRO A 76 10.21 30.23 -13.49
N ASN A 77 10.03 31.08 -12.49
CA ASN A 77 9.82 32.51 -12.68
C ASN A 77 11.15 33.13 -13.14
#